data_AF-A0A8T5FHZ4-F1
#
_entry.id   AF-A0A8T5FHZ4-F1
#
_cell.length_a   1.000
_cell.length_b   1.000
_cell.length_c   1.000
_cell.angle_alpha   90.00
_cell.angle_beta   90.00
_cell.angle_gamma   90.00
#
_symmetry.space_group_name_H-M   'P 1'
#
loop_
_entity.id
_entity.type
_entity.pdbx_description
1 polymer ?
#
loop_
_entity_poly.entity_id
_entity_poly.type
_entity_poly.pdbx_seq_one_letter_code
_entity_poly.pdbx_strand_id
1 'polypeptide(L)'
;MEMIFNKLVKKYKANSLQIKRLKTEFEVIKLRIDFSFYMAKKNNLKLSDSLVKYTGADRLFKYLTKLNRNNLMSKLRRLRNKDSIFELLILNSKTVKDIFKKNKSKKCFWFTIYNGNIAILHFANNIIPKNPLKGDELLKRKKELKEIAKDIKKNYPQIIEIAGVSWIRNLEMYRKLLPKETKYSEYKKQIIYSMGCYGQFYTYDGGLNEKRVKQFRKNWKFPLKEIVGESSIKDFFKMYLSK
;
A
#
# COMPACT_ATOMS: atom_id res chain seq x y z
N MET A 1 9.27 -17.88 -15.24
CA MET A 1 9.40 -16.76 -14.27
C MET A 1 10.80 -16.16 -14.22
N GLU A 2 11.85 -16.97 -14.08
CA GLU A 2 13.25 -16.52 -14.06
C GLU A 2 13.64 -15.69 -15.28
N MET A 3 13.16 -16.08 -16.48
CA MET A 3 13.36 -15.31 -17.71
C MET A 3 12.83 -13.87 -17.61
N ILE A 4 11.64 -13.64 -17.03
CA ILE A 4 11.06 -12.29 -16.88
C ILE A 4 11.88 -11.48 -15.88
N PHE A 5 12.27 -12.11 -14.76
CA PHE A 5 13.11 -11.47 -13.75
C PHE A 5 14.43 -10.99 -14.35
N ASN A 6 15.16 -11.88 -15.02
CA ASN A 6 16.44 -11.57 -15.65
C ASN A 6 16.29 -10.51 -16.75
N LYS A 7 15.21 -10.56 -17.53
CA LYS A 7 14.87 -9.53 -18.53
C LYS A 7 14.68 -8.16 -17.90
N LEU A 8 13.96 -8.06 -16.78
CA LEU A 8 13.76 -6.79 -16.06
C LEU A 8 15.06 -6.28 -15.44
N VAL A 9 15.82 -7.14 -14.77
CA VAL A 9 17.13 -6.77 -14.17
C VAL A 9 18.08 -6.23 -15.22
N LYS A 10 18.21 -6.93 -16.36
CA LYS A 10 19.05 -6.52 -17.49
C LYS A 10 18.54 -5.22 -18.12
N LYS A 11 17.24 -5.13 -18.42
CA LYS A 11 16.63 -3.96 -19.07
C LYS A 11 16.84 -2.67 -18.28
N TYR A 12 16.69 -2.72 -16.96
CA TYR A 12 16.75 -1.55 -16.10
C TYR A 12 18.12 -1.33 -15.43
N LYS A 13 19.13 -2.16 -15.74
CA LYS A 13 20.44 -2.15 -15.08
C LYS A 13 20.29 -2.09 -13.54
N ALA A 14 19.46 -2.98 -13.01
CA ALA A 14 18.99 -2.91 -11.64
C ALA A 14 20.14 -3.09 -10.63
N ASN A 15 20.23 -2.22 -9.64
CA ASN A 15 21.18 -2.36 -8.52
C ASN A 15 20.70 -3.40 -7.48
N SER A 16 21.55 -3.73 -6.51
CA SER A 16 21.26 -4.74 -5.48
C SER A 16 19.96 -4.48 -4.71
N LEU A 17 19.68 -3.23 -4.34
CA LEU A 17 18.43 -2.85 -3.67
C LEU A 17 17.21 -3.03 -4.58
N GLN A 18 17.31 -2.64 -5.85
CA GLN A 18 16.24 -2.83 -6.83
C GLN A 18 15.98 -4.31 -7.09
N ILE A 19 17.02 -5.14 -7.20
CA ILE A 19 16.93 -6.59 -7.32
C ILE A 19 16.20 -7.19 -6.12
N LYS A 20 16.58 -6.80 -4.89
CA LYS A 20 15.90 -7.25 -3.66
C LYS A 20 14.42 -6.88 -3.68
N ARG A 21 14.08 -5.62 -3.97
CA ARG A 21 12.69 -5.15 -4.05
C ARG A 21 11.90 -5.87 -5.14
N LEU A 22 12.53 -6.16 -6.28
CA LEU A 22 11.89 -6.89 -7.37
C LEU A 22 11.54 -8.32 -6.97
N LYS A 23 12.45 -9.02 -6.28
CA LYS A 23 12.17 -10.35 -5.71
C LYS A 23 11.00 -10.30 -4.74
N THR A 24 10.99 -9.34 -3.82
CA THR A 24 9.86 -9.14 -2.89
C THR A 24 8.55 -8.91 -3.62
N GLU A 25 8.54 -8.03 -4.64
CA GLU A 25 7.33 -7.72 -5.41
C GLU A 25 6.81 -8.94 -6.17
N PHE A 26 7.70 -9.76 -6.72
CA PHE A 26 7.33 -11.03 -7.36
C PHE A 26 6.62 -11.96 -6.36
N GLU A 27 7.18 -12.13 -5.17
CA GLU A 27 6.56 -12.98 -4.14
C GLU A 27 5.21 -12.44 -3.66
N VAL A 28 5.08 -11.13 -3.48
CA VAL A 28 3.80 -10.52 -3.09
C VAL A 28 2.75 -10.65 -4.20
N ILE A 29 3.13 -10.54 -5.48
CA ILE A 29 2.22 -10.75 -6.60
C ILE A 29 1.80 -12.22 -6.70
N LYS A 30 2.71 -13.18 -6.50
CA LYS A 30 2.33 -14.61 -6.39
C LYS A 30 1.34 -14.83 -5.26
N LEU A 31 1.60 -14.25 -4.08
CA LEU A 31 0.73 -14.38 -2.91
C LEU A 31 -0.69 -13.87 -3.18
N ARG A 32 -0.81 -12.75 -3.91
CA ARG A 32 -2.09 -12.18 -4.37
C ARG A 32 -2.84 -13.14 -5.29
N ILE A 33 -2.13 -13.72 -6.26
CA ILE A 33 -2.71 -14.69 -7.20
C ILE A 33 -3.19 -15.92 -6.43
N ASP A 34 -2.35 -16.51 -5.59
CA ASP A 34 -2.71 -17.69 -4.80
C ASP A 34 -3.95 -17.45 -3.94
N PHE A 35 -4.03 -16.30 -3.26
CA PHE A 35 -5.20 -15.92 -2.48
C PHE A 35 -6.45 -15.76 -3.33
N SER A 36 -6.33 -15.23 -4.54
CA SER A 36 -7.46 -15.08 -5.46
C SER A 36 -7.97 -16.41 -5.99
N PHE A 37 -7.08 -17.37 -6.23
CA PHE A 37 -7.49 -18.75 -6.55
C PHE A 37 -8.24 -19.38 -5.38
N TYR A 38 -7.72 -19.24 -4.15
CA TYR A 38 -8.41 -19.71 -2.95
C TYR A 38 -9.81 -19.08 -2.81
N MET A 39 -9.92 -17.75 -2.94
CA MET A 39 -11.20 -17.05 -2.81
C MET A 39 -12.16 -17.31 -3.96
N ALA A 40 -11.66 -17.57 -5.17
CA ALA A 40 -12.49 -17.98 -6.30
C ALA A 40 -13.18 -19.31 -6.00
N LYS A 41 -12.40 -20.31 -5.55
CA LYS A 41 -12.95 -21.62 -5.16
C LYS A 41 -13.89 -21.49 -3.97
N LYS A 42 -13.47 -20.82 -2.90
CA LYS A 42 -14.23 -20.72 -1.65
C LYS A 42 -15.61 -20.06 -1.81
N ASN A 43 -15.71 -19.07 -2.69
CA ASN A 43 -16.93 -18.28 -2.85
C ASN A 43 -17.63 -18.53 -4.19
N ASN A 44 -17.26 -19.59 -4.91
CA ASN A 44 -17.76 -19.91 -6.25
C ASN A 44 -17.74 -18.71 -7.21
N LEU A 45 -16.63 -17.98 -7.26
CA LEU A 45 -16.45 -16.79 -8.10
C LEU A 45 -15.66 -17.14 -9.36
N LYS A 46 -15.96 -16.45 -10.47
CA LYS A 46 -15.07 -16.45 -11.64
C LYS A 46 -13.69 -15.92 -11.22
N LEU A 47 -12.62 -16.58 -11.67
CA LEU A 47 -11.25 -16.20 -11.32
C LEU A 47 -10.93 -14.75 -11.68
N SER A 48 -11.42 -14.24 -12.81
CA SER A 48 -11.24 -12.84 -13.20
C SER A 48 -11.81 -11.85 -12.17
N ASP A 49 -12.98 -12.17 -11.63
CA ASP A 49 -13.68 -11.33 -10.66
C ASP A 49 -12.97 -11.40 -9.30
N SER A 50 -12.54 -12.61 -8.93
CA SER A 50 -11.69 -12.83 -7.76
C SER A 50 -10.37 -12.05 -7.84
N LEU A 51 -9.67 -12.10 -8.98
CA LEU A 51 -8.41 -11.37 -9.16
C LEU A 51 -8.58 -9.86 -8.97
N VAL A 52 -9.63 -9.26 -9.53
CA VAL A 52 -9.90 -7.83 -9.31
C VAL A 52 -10.23 -7.55 -7.84
N LYS A 53 -11.14 -8.33 -7.27
CA LYS A 53 -11.68 -8.14 -5.92
C LYS A 53 -10.63 -8.34 -4.81
N TYR A 54 -9.77 -9.34 -4.94
CA TYR A 54 -8.85 -9.78 -3.88
C TYR A 54 -7.39 -9.36 -4.09
N THR A 55 -6.96 -8.98 -5.30
CA THR A 55 -5.58 -8.48 -5.54
C THR A 55 -5.47 -6.98 -5.76
N GLY A 56 -6.59 -6.32 -6.08
CA GLY A 56 -6.59 -4.97 -6.64
C GLY A 56 -5.94 -4.91 -8.03
N ALA A 57 -6.10 -5.95 -8.84
CA ALA A 57 -5.50 -6.05 -10.18
C ALA A 57 -5.84 -4.82 -11.05
N ASP A 58 -7.06 -4.31 -10.97
CA ASP A 58 -7.46 -3.09 -11.66
C ASP A 58 -6.60 -1.88 -11.23
N ARG A 59 -6.29 -1.74 -9.94
CA ARG A 59 -5.43 -0.68 -9.41
C ARG A 59 -3.96 -0.86 -9.76
N LEU A 60 -3.46 -2.09 -9.82
CA LEU A 60 -2.10 -2.37 -10.29
C LEU A 60 -1.88 -1.86 -11.73
N PHE A 61 -2.95 -1.84 -12.55
CA PHE A 61 -2.93 -1.49 -13.98
C PHE A 61 -3.39 -0.06 -14.29
N LYS A 62 -4.39 0.46 -13.57
CA LYS A 62 -5.06 1.76 -13.84
C LYS A 62 -4.08 2.93 -13.85
N TYR A 63 -2.98 2.85 -13.12
CA TYR A 63 -2.04 3.97 -13.05
C TYR A 63 -1.04 4.04 -14.21
N LEU A 64 -1.03 3.10 -15.18
CA LEU A 64 0.02 3.08 -16.22
C LEU A 64 -0.40 2.61 -17.62
N THR A 65 -1.67 2.27 -17.88
CA THR A 65 -2.05 1.74 -19.20
C THR A 65 -3.26 2.46 -19.77
N LYS A 66 -3.26 2.68 -21.10
CA LYS A 66 -4.47 2.95 -21.91
C LYS A 66 -5.48 1.80 -21.83
N LEU A 67 -5.20 0.71 -21.10
CA LEU A 67 -6.15 -0.36 -20.85
C LEU A 67 -7.19 0.16 -19.87
N ASN A 68 -8.38 0.46 -20.38
CA ASN A 68 -9.54 0.59 -19.52
C ASN A 68 -9.77 -0.74 -18.78
N ARG A 69 -10.53 -0.69 -17.68
CA ARG A 69 -10.87 -1.86 -16.86
C ARG A 69 -11.44 -3.01 -17.70
N ASN A 70 -12.20 -2.69 -18.76
CA ASN A 70 -12.84 -3.67 -19.64
C ASN A 70 -11.80 -4.50 -20.42
N ASN A 71 -10.74 -3.87 -20.92
CA ASN A 71 -9.66 -4.56 -21.62
C ASN A 71 -8.87 -5.49 -20.68
N LEU A 72 -8.62 -5.06 -19.44
CA LEU A 72 -8.00 -5.94 -18.42
C LEU A 72 -8.89 -7.15 -18.14
N MET A 73 -10.19 -6.94 -17.90
CA MET A 73 -11.14 -8.02 -17.63
C MET A 73 -11.22 -9.00 -18.80
N SER A 74 -11.24 -8.50 -20.05
CA SER A 74 -11.21 -9.34 -21.25
C SER A 74 -9.98 -10.25 -21.29
N LYS A 75 -8.79 -9.71 -20.99
CA LYS A 75 -7.56 -10.51 -20.90
C LYS A 75 -7.62 -11.52 -19.76
N LEU A 76 -7.99 -11.09 -18.55
CA LEU A 76 -8.08 -11.97 -17.38
C LEU A 76 -9.06 -13.13 -17.56
N ARG A 77 -10.18 -12.92 -18.27
CA ARG A 77 -11.16 -13.97 -18.56
C ARG A 77 -10.62 -15.11 -19.42
N ARG A 78 -9.63 -14.81 -20.28
CA ARG A 78 -8.99 -15.79 -21.18
C ARG A 78 -7.87 -16.57 -20.49
N LEU A 79 -7.31 -16.04 -19.40
CA LEU A 79 -6.22 -16.70 -18.68
C LEU A 79 -6.76 -17.71 -17.67
N ARG A 80 -6.20 -18.91 -17.69
CA ARG A 80 -6.59 -20.02 -16.79
C ARG A 80 -5.46 -20.47 -15.86
N ASN A 81 -4.21 -20.37 -16.29
CA ASN A 81 -3.06 -20.79 -15.51
C ASN A 81 -2.45 -19.62 -14.71
N LYS A 82 -1.78 -19.95 -13.60
CA LYS A 82 -1.17 -18.97 -12.69
C LYS A 82 -0.02 -18.20 -13.34
N ASP A 83 0.78 -18.84 -14.19
CA ASP A 83 1.99 -18.25 -14.77
C ASP A 83 1.67 -17.12 -15.76
N SER A 84 0.68 -17.31 -16.63
CA SER A 84 0.24 -16.28 -17.57
C SER A 84 -0.43 -15.11 -16.83
N ILE A 85 -1.15 -15.38 -15.74
CA ILE A 85 -1.70 -14.31 -14.88
C ILE A 85 -0.54 -13.54 -14.23
N PHE A 86 0.43 -14.25 -13.67
CA PHE A 86 1.61 -13.66 -13.05
C PHE A 86 2.38 -12.76 -14.01
N GLU A 87 2.71 -13.27 -15.19
CA GLU A 87 3.38 -12.50 -16.24
C GLU A 87 2.59 -11.25 -16.62
N LEU A 88 1.27 -11.39 -16.84
CA LEU A 88 0.41 -10.24 -17.14
C LEU A 88 0.45 -9.20 -16.01
N LEU A 89 0.32 -9.61 -14.75
CA LEU A 89 0.35 -8.70 -13.60
C LEU A 89 1.72 -8.02 -13.47
N ILE A 90 2.83 -8.75 -13.61
CA ILE A 90 4.20 -8.23 -13.46
C ILE A 90 4.54 -7.20 -14.54
N LEU A 91 4.30 -7.53 -15.81
CA LEU A 91 4.66 -6.65 -16.94
C LEU A 91 3.89 -5.33 -16.91
N ASN A 92 2.71 -5.34 -16.30
CA ASN A 92 1.84 -4.16 -16.20
C ASN A 92 1.84 -3.49 -14.83
N SER A 93 2.50 -4.09 -13.84
CA SER A 93 2.51 -3.59 -12.47
C SER A 93 3.23 -2.24 -12.35
N LYS A 94 2.52 -1.25 -11.78
CA LYS A 94 3.13 0.02 -11.41
C LYS A 94 4.20 -0.13 -10.33
N THR A 95 3.98 -0.97 -9.32
CA THR A 95 4.95 -1.16 -8.24
C THR A 95 6.26 -1.73 -8.78
N VAL A 96 6.21 -2.65 -9.75
CA VAL A 96 7.40 -3.15 -10.46
C VAL A 96 8.14 -2.03 -11.18
N LYS A 97 7.43 -1.18 -11.94
CA LYS A 97 8.06 -0.06 -12.66
C LYS A 97 8.61 1.01 -11.71
N ASP A 98 7.93 1.27 -10.60
CA ASP A 98 8.34 2.26 -9.61
C ASP A 98 9.59 1.82 -8.82
N ILE A 99 9.92 0.53 -8.77
CA ILE A 99 11.22 0.06 -8.24
C ILE A 99 12.39 0.66 -9.01
N PHE A 100 12.25 0.82 -10.33
CA PHE A 100 13.30 1.33 -11.20
C PHE A 100 13.32 2.85 -11.34
N LYS A 101 12.29 3.54 -10.85
CA LYS A 101 12.24 5.00 -10.86
C LYS A 101 13.03 5.57 -9.70
N LYS A 102 13.75 6.67 -9.95
CA LYS A 102 14.29 7.51 -8.87
C LYS A 102 13.11 8.19 -8.18
N ASN A 103 12.87 7.86 -6.91
CA ASN A 103 11.88 8.58 -6.13
C ASN A 103 12.43 9.99 -5.85
N LYS A 104 11.79 11.01 -6.43
CA LYS A 104 12.20 12.41 -6.23
C LYS A 104 11.82 12.92 -4.84
N SER A 105 10.75 12.37 -4.25
CA SER A 105 10.29 12.78 -2.93
C SER A 105 10.79 11.83 -1.85
N LYS A 106 11.41 12.39 -0.81
CA LYS A 106 11.74 11.66 0.42
C LYS A 106 10.63 11.77 1.48
N LYS A 107 9.54 12.50 1.20
CA LYS A 107 8.41 12.63 2.12
C LYS A 107 7.63 11.32 2.19
N CYS A 108 7.27 10.89 3.40
CA CYS A 108 6.49 9.68 3.62
C CYS A 108 5.02 9.98 3.89
N PHE A 109 4.70 11.17 4.41
CA PHE A 109 3.33 11.62 4.62
C PHE A 109 2.85 12.59 3.55
N TRP A 110 1.56 12.48 3.22
CA TRP A 110 0.79 13.46 2.45
C TRP A 110 -0.68 13.35 2.86
N PHE A 111 -1.53 14.28 2.42
CA PHE A 111 -2.96 14.20 2.65
C PHE A 111 -3.77 14.46 1.38
N THR A 112 -5.04 14.06 1.41
CA THR A 112 -6.05 14.41 0.41
C THR A 112 -7.31 14.86 1.12
N ILE A 113 -8.08 15.76 0.52
CA ILE A 113 -9.35 16.21 1.09
C ILE A 113 -10.47 15.27 0.66
N TYR A 114 -11.31 14.89 1.61
CA TYR A 114 -12.49 14.06 1.41
C TYR A 114 -13.72 14.79 1.94
N ASN A 115 -14.81 14.77 1.16
CA ASN A 115 -16.08 15.45 1.46
C ASN A 115 -15.93 16.94 1.84
N GLY A 116 -14.85 17.60 1.42
CA GLY A 116 -14.59 19.02 1.67
C GLY A 116 -14.09 19.36 3.07
N ASN A 117 -14.38 18.54 4.09
CA ASN A 117 -14.14 18.86 5.51
C ASN A 117 -13.26 17.84 6.26
N ILE A 118 -12.83 16.74 5.60
CA ILE A 118 -11.96 15.73 6.21
C ILE A 118 -10.63 15.67 5.45
N ALA A 119 -9.50 15.76 6.17
CA ALA A 119 -8.18 15.51 5.60
C ALA A 119 -7.76 14.06 5.86
N ILE A 120 -7.65 13.28 4.77
CA ILE A 120 -7.22 11.88 4.81
C ILE A 120 -5.70 11.83 4.77
N LEU A 121 -5.09 11.41 5.87
CA LEU A 121 -3.65 11.23 6.00
C LEU A 121 -3.21 9.90 5.36
N HIS A 122 -2.26 10.00 4.45
CA HIS A 122 -1.66 8.86 3.76
C HIS A 122 -0.20 8.68 4.18
N PHE A 123 0.29 7.45 4.08
CA PHE A 123 1.67 7.10 4.40
C PHE A 123 2.24 6.08 3.41
N ALA A 124 3.47 6.30 2.96
CA ALA A 124 4.29 5.32 2.25
C ALA A 124 5.74 5.42 2.68
N ASN A 125 6.44 4.28 2.72
CA ASN A 125 7.87 4.27 2.99
C ASN A 125 8.67 4.67 1.74
N ASN A 126 8.97 5.95 1.61
CA ASN A 126 9.70 6.51 0.47
C ASN A 126 11.22 6.60 0.69
N ILE A 127 11.73 6.10 1.81
CA ILE A 127 13.14 6.22 2.22
C ILE A 127 13.87 4.88 2.31
N ILE A 128 13.37 3.86 1.62
CA ILE A 128 13.98 2.52 1.56
C ILE A 128 15.48 2.65 1.19
N PRO A 129 16.40 2.01 1.94
CA PRO A 129 16.18 0.92 2.89
C PRO A 129 16.01 1.33 4.37
N LYS A 130 15.82 2.61 4.67
CA LYS A 130 15.72 3.09 6.06
C LYS A 130 14.35 2.78 6.66
N ASN A 131 14.31 2.62 7.98
CA ASN A 131 13.06 2.50 8.72
C ASN A 131 12.48 3.90 8.99
N PRO A 132 11.29 4.24 8.43
CA PRO A 132 10.71 5.57 8.56
C PRO A 132 10.20 5.89 9.97
N LEU A 133 10.09 4.90 10.85
CA LEU A 133 9.50 5.03 12.19
C LEU A 133 10.52 4.84 13.32
N LYS A 134 11.83 4.98 13.04
CA LYS A 134 12.90 4.86 14.05
C LYS A 134 13.93 5.98 13.94
N GLY A 135 14.60 6.29 15.05
CA GLY A 135 15.71 7.24 15.13
C GLY A 135 15.38 8.60 14.49
N ASP A 136 16.35 9.16 13.76
CA ASP A 136 16.21 10.45 13.07
C ASP A 136 15.10 10.49 12.02
N GLU A 137 14.77 9.34 11.43
CA GLU A 137 13.70 9.28 10.44
C GLU A 137 12.34 9.51 11.08
N LEU A 138 12.13 9.09 12.34
CA LEU A 138 10.91 9.40 13.09
C LEU A 138 10.77 10.91 13.33
N LEU A 139 11.86 11.61 13.62
CA LEU A 139 11.86 13.07 13.76
C LEU A 139 11.49 13.75 12.44
N LYS A 140 11.98 13.26 11.30
CA LYS A 140 11.59 13.76 9.98
C LYS A 140 10.11 13.55 9.69
N ARG A 141 9.54 12.40 10.09
CA ARG A 141 8.08 12.16 9.97
C ARG A 141 7.26 13.16 10.79
N LYS A 142 7.70 13.48 12.02
CA LYS A 142 7.05 14.53 12.82
C LYS A 142 7.13 15.90 12.14
N LYS A 143 8.25 16.24 11.50
CA LYS A 143 8.38 17.48 10.71
C LYS A 143 7.43 17.49 9.51
N GLU A 144 7.31 16.40 8.75
CA GLU A 144 6.34 16.28 7.65
C GLU A 144 4.90 16.49 8.13
N LEU A 145 4.52 15.92 9.27
CA LEU A 145 3.19 16.10 9.86
C LEU A 145 2.96 17.53 10.35
N LYS A 146 3.99 18.19 10.89
CA LYS A 146 3.95 19.62 11.23
C LYS A 146 3.75 20.51 10.00
N GLU A 147 4.40 20.18 8.89
CA GLU A 147 4.19 20.88 7.61
C GLU A 147 2.76 20.69 7.11
N ILE A 148 2.22 19.46 7.17
CA ILE A 148 0.82 19.18 6.82
C ILE A 148 -0.14 19.97 7.72
N ALA A 149 0.10 20.02 9.04
CA ALA A 149 -0.73 20.80 9.95
C ALA A 149 -0.73 22.29 9.61
N LYS A 150 0.43 22.86 9.25
CA LYS A 150 0.52 24.26 8.79
C LYS A 150 -0.23 24.50 7.49
N ASP A 151 -0.08 23.58 6.53
CA ASP A 151 -0.74 23.65 5.23
C ASP A 151 -2.27 23.61 5.37
N ILE A 152 -2.79 22.65 6.15
CA ILE A 152 -4.22 22.54 6.45
C ILE A 152 -4.74 23.81 7.13
N LYS A 153 -4.05 24.30 8.16
CA LYS A 153 -4.47 25.50 8.88
C LYS A 153 -4.54 26.74 7.98
N LYS A 154 -3.59 26.88 7.04
CA LYS A 154 -3.49 28.04 6.16
C LYS A 154 -4.47 27.96 4.99
N ASN A 155 -4.53 26.81 4.32
CA ASN A 155 -5.15 26.69 3.01
C ASN A 155 -6.49 25.96 3.03
N TYR A 156 -6.82 25.27 4.11
CA TYR A 156 -8.02 24.44 4.22
C TYR A 156 -8.71 24.63 5.59
N PRO A 157 -9.11 25.87 5.95
CA PRO A 157 -9.70 26.18 7.26
C PRO A 157 -11.03 25.46 7.54
N GLN A 158 -11.72 24.98 6.50
CA GLN A 158 -12.96 24.21 6.62
C GLN A 158 -12.75 22.77 7.12
N ILE A 159 -11.51 22.28 7.16
CA ILE A 159 -11.21 20.93 7.62
C ILE A 159 -11.43 20.86 9.13
N ILE A 160 -12.30 19.94 9.56
CA ILE A 160 -12.64 19.73 10.98
C ILE A 160 -12.06 18.43 11.54
N GLU A 161 -11.65 17.51 10.67
CA GLU A 161 -11.21 16.16 11.05
C GLU A 161 -9.99 15.71 10.24
N ILE A 162 -9.11 14.96 10.91
CA ILE A 162 -8.04 14.17 10.29
C ILE A 162 -8.43 12.70 10.40
N ALA A 163 -8.45 12.00 9.28
CA ALA A 163 -8.78 10.59 9.24
C ALA A 163 -7.78 9.79 8.39
N GLY A 164 -7.89 8.47 8.41
CA GLY A 164 -7.20 7.62 7.45
C GLY A 164 -7.30 6.14 7.78
N VAL A 165 -7.10 5.30 6.77
CA VAL A 165 -7.25 3.85 6.88
C VAL A 165 -5.95 3.18 6.46
N SER A 166 -5.36 2.39 7.36
CA SER A 166 -4.17 1.61 7.03
C SER A 166 -3.91 0.50 8.04
N TRP A 167 -3.31 -0.59 7.59
CA TRP A 167 -2.78 -1.63 8.49
C TRP A 167 -1.63 -1.12 9.36
N ILE A 168 -0.90 -0.06 8.95
CA ILE A 168 0.25 0.42 9.72
C ILE A 168 -0.17 1.00 11.08
N ARG A 169 -1.45 1.37 11.23
CA ARG A 169 -2.06 1.78 12.50
C ARG A 169 -2.17 0.65 13.53
N ASN A 170 -1.81 -0.59 13.18
CA ASN A 170 -1.58 -1.65 14.18
C ASN A 170 -0.23 -1.49 14.89
N LEU A 171 0.69 -0.68 14.35
CA LEU A 171 2.01 -0.49 14.93
C LEU A 171 1.97 0.64 15.97
N GLU A 172 2.37 0.33 17.20
CA GLU A 172 2.43 1.31 18.30
C GLU A 172 3.25 2.55 17.90
N MET A 173 4.38 2.35 17.21
CA MET A 173 5.24 3.45 16.78
C MET A 173 4.57 4.40 15.80
N TYR A 174 3.68 3.90 14.95
CA TYR A 174 2.89 4.74 14.07
C TYR A 174 1.82 5.51 14.85
N ARG A 175 1.17 4.89 15.85
CA ARG A 175 0.17 5.55 16.69
C ARG A 175 0.74 6.73 17.47
N LYS A 176 2.02 6.70 17.85
CA LYS A 176 2.71 7.83 18.51
C LYS A 176 2.91 9.05 17.59
N LEU A 177 2.62 8.93 16.30
CA LEU A 177 2.59 10.04 15.33
C LEU A 177 1.18 10.63 15.15
N LEU A 178 0.22 10.23 15.98
CA LEU A 178 -1.16 10.72 15.93
C LEU A 178 -1.56 11.25 17.31
N PRO A 179 -2.57 12.14 17.39
CA PRO A 179 -3.08 12.60 18.67
C PRO A 179 -3.49 11.43 19.57
N LYS A 180 -3.31 11.56 20.89
CA LYS A 180 -3.67 10.49 21.84
C LYS A 180 -5.18 10.22 21.84
N GLU A 181 -5.94 11.26 21.51
CA GLU A 181 -7.39 11.31 21.38
C GLU A 181 -7.89 10.62 20.09
N THR A 182 -6.99 10.17 19.21
CA THR A 182 -7.35 9.45 17.99
C THR A 182 -8.19 8.22 18.34
N LYS A 183 -9.42 8.18 17.84
CA LYS A 183 -10.30 7.02 17.95
C LYS A 183 -9.89 6.01 16.90
N TYR A 184 -9.82 4.74 17.27
CA TYR A 184 -9.48 3.66 16.35
C TYR A 184 -10.65 2.70 16.23
N SER A 185 -10.99 2.34 14.99
CA SER A 185 -12.00 1.34 14.71
C SER A 185 -11.53 0.41 13.60
N GLU A 186 -12.04 -0.82 13.58
CA GLU A 186 -11.78 -1.73 12.47
C GLU A 186 -12.52 -1.26 11.22
N TYR A 187 -11.82 -1.20 10.09
CA TYR A 187 -12.45 -0.85 8.83
C TYR A 187 -13.34 -2.00 8.36
N LYS A 188 -14.67 -1.85 8.53
CA LYS A 188 -15.65 -2.90 8.24
C LYS A 188 -16.06 -3.00 6.77
N LYS A 189 -15.60 -2.10 5.87
CA LYS A 189 -16.10 -2.08 4.50
C LYS A 189 -15.68 -3.35 3.76
N GLN A 190 -16.69 -4.06 3.29
CA GLN A 190 -16.58 -5.35 2.64
C GLN A 190 -15.81 -5.28 1.31
N ILE A 191 -14.70 -6.02 1.27
CA ILE A 191 -14.19 -6.75 0.10
C ILE A 191 -13.49 -5.97 -1.02
N ILE A 192 -12.81 -4.87 -0.70
CA ILE A 192 -11.67 -4.45 -1.53
C ILE A 192 -10.45 -4.63 -0.65
N TYR A 193 -9.76 -5.76 -0.81
CA TYR A 193 -8.42 -5.92 -0.28
C TYR A 193 -7.54 -4.92 -1.04
N SER A 194 -7.53 -3.71 -0.49
CA SER A 194 -6.91 -2.56 -1.12
C SER A 194 -5.44 -2.86 -1.31
N MET A 195 -4.79 -2.19 -2.27
CA MET A 195 -3.34 -2.20 -2.39
C MET A 195 -2.64 -1.96 -1.03
N GLY A 196 -3.30 -1.22 -0.13
CA GLY A 196 -2.83 -0.93 1.21
C GLY A 196 -2.60 -2.20 2.04
N CYS A 197 -3.53 -3.16 2.05
CA CYS A 197 -3.45 -4.39 2.85
C CYS A 197 -2.15 -5.18 2.61
N TYR A 198 -1.74 -5.31 1.35
CA TYR A 198 -0.56 -6.08 0.97
C TYR A 198 0.77 -5.43 1.38
N GLY A 199 0.76 -4.14 1.74
CA GLY A 199 1.93 -3.45 2.28
C GLY A 199 2.50 -4.12 3.54
N GLN A 200 1.68 -4.86 4.29
CA GLN A 200 2.14 -5.55 5.50
C GLN A 200 3.13 -6.70 5.22
N PHE A 201 3.19 -7.21 3.98
CA PHE A 201 4.13 -8.26 3.58
C PHE A 201 5.51 -7.73 3.21
N TYR A 202 5.73 -6.42 3.29
CA TYR A 202 7.04 -5.81 3.08
C TYR A 202 7.67 -5.49 4.44
N THR A 203 8.98 -5.71 4.55
CA THR A 203 9.80 -5.11 5.60
C THR A 203 10.15 -3.67 5.21
N TYR A 204 10.60 -2.87 6.19
CA TYR A 204 10.92 -1.45 5.94
C TYR A 204 12.05 -1.25 4.92
N ASP A 205 12.92 -2.24 4.77
CA ASP A 205 14.07 -2.20 3.85
C ASP A 205 13.72 -2.72 2.44
N GLY A 206 12.43 -2.98 2.17
CA GLY A 206 11.94 -3.48 0.89
C GLY A 206 12.09 -4.99 0.68
N GLY A 207 12.48 -5.74 1.72
CA GLY A 207 12.43 -7.20 1.76
C GLY A 207 11.02 -7.76 1.99
N LEU A 208 10.92 -9.10 1.97
CA LEU A 208 9.70 -9.83 2.27
C LEU A 208 9.59 -10.07 3.78
N ASN A 209 8.41 -9.83 4.35
CA ASN A 209 8.09 -10.21 5.72
C ASN A 209 7.58 -11.66 5.75
N GLU A 210 8.50 -12.62 5.76
CA GLU A 210 8.20 -14.05 5.68
C GLU A 210 7.27 -14.53 6.80
N LYS A 211 7.44 -14.02 8.02
CA LYS A 211 6.56 -14.35 9.16
C LYS A 211 5.10 -14.02 8.85
N ARG A 212 4.81 -12.83 8.31
CA ARG A 212 3.45 -12.43 7.93
C ARG A 212 2.94 -13.20 6.72
N VAL A 213 3.80 -13.53 5.76
CA VAL A 213 3.42 -14.40 4.63
C VAL A 213 3.00 -15.79 5.13
N LYS A 214 3.77 -16.40 6.03
CA LYS A 214 3.46 -17.71 6.64
C LYS A 214 2.14 -17.65 7.42
N GLN A 215 1.93 -16.61 8.21
CA GLN A 215 0.66 -16.39 8.93
C GLN A 215 -0.52 -16.26 7.97
N PHE A 216 -0.38 -15.48 6.91
CA PHE A 216 -1.43 -15.31 5.90
C PHE A 216 -1.75 -16.61 5.18
N ARG A 217 -0.75 -17.38 4.74
CA ARG A 217 -0.96 -18.66 4.03
C ARG A 217 -1.62 -19.73 4.90
N LYS A 218 -1.47 -19.67 6.23
CA LYS A 218 -2.06 -20.68 7.15
C LYS A 218 -3.59 -20.72 7.07
N ASN A 219 -4.25 -19.58 6.88
CA ASN A 219 -5.71 -19.50 6.93
C ASN A 219 -6.33 -18.47 5.97
N TRP A 220 -5.51 -17.87 5.09
CA TRP A 220 -5.89 -16.81 4.16
C TRP A 220 -6.54 -15.59 4.83
N LYS A 221 -6.11 -15.26 6.06
CA LYS A 221 -6.51 -14.06 6.80
C LYS A 221 -5.33 -13.12 6.97
N PHE A 222 -5.53 -11.84 6.66
CA PHE A 222 -4.47 -10.83 6.80
C PHE A 222 -4.04 -10.72 8.27
N PRO A 223 -2.73 -10.84 8.56
CA PRO A 223 -2.22 -10.75 9.94
C PRO A 223 -2.54 -9.45 10.65
N LEU A 224 -2.57 -8.34 9.92
CA LEU A 224 -2.92 -7.02 10.41
C LEU A 224 -4.18 -6.51 9.72
N LYS A 225 -5.10 -5.97 10.53
CA LYS A 225 -6.37 -5.40 10.10
C LYS A 225 -6.17 -4.01 9.52
N GLU A 226 -7.01 -3.59 8.57
CA GLU A 226 -7.11 -2.18 8.25
C GLU A 226 -7.83 -1.47 9.40
N ILE A 227 -7.15 -0.50 10.01
CA ILE A 227 -7.68 0.29 11.12
C ILE A 227 -7.98 1.68 10.57
N VAL A 228 -9.19 2.17 10.82
CA VAL A 228 -9.55 3.58 10.71
C VAL A 228 -9.00 4.28 11.93
N GLY A 229 -8.37 5.43 11.75
CA GLY A 229 -8.15 6.33 12.87
C GLY A 229 -8.55 7.75 12.53
N GLU A 230 -9.33 8.33 13.43
CA GLU A 230 -10.00 9.62 13.32
C GLU A 230 -9.65 10.47 14.53
N SER A 231 -9.31 11.74 14.29
CA SER A 231 -9.00 12.72 15.33
C SER A 231 -9.51 14.09 14.91
N SER A 232 -9.94 14.91 15.88
CA SER A 232 -10.31 16.28 15.57
C SER A 232 -9.12 17.04 14.98
N ILE A 233 -9.38 18.00 14.08
CA ILE A 233 -8.32 18.87 13.58
C ILE A 233 -7.67 19.67 14.71
N LYS A 234 -8.44 19.99 15.77
CA LYS A 234 -7.97 20.71 16.94
C LYS A 234 -6.88 19.93 17.68
N ASP A 235 -7.08 18.62 17.90
CA ASP A 235 -6.08 17.76 18.56
C ASP A 235 -4.84 17.58 17.68
N PHE A 236 -5.02 17.48 16.37
CA PHE A 236 -3.90 17.44 15.42
C PHE A 236 -3.07 18.72 15.44
N PHE A 237 -3.72 19.89 15.45
CA PHE A 237 -3.03 21.17 15.60
C PHE A 237 -2.38 21.33 16.96
N LYS A 238 -3.04 20.90 18.04
CA LYS A 238 -2.45 20.88 19.37
C LYS A 238 -1.16 20.07 19.38
N MET A 239 -1.14 18.89 18.76
CA MET A 239 0.04 18.03 18.73
C MET A 239 1.22 18.62 17.92
N TYR A 240 0.95 19.31 16.81
CA TYR A 240 1.99 19.69 15.84
C TYR A 240 2.32 21.18 15.76
N LEU A 241 1.40 22.04 16.20
CA LEU A 241 1.53 23.49 16.13
C LEU A 241 1.63 24.16 17.50
N SER A 242 1.40 23.44 18.61
CA SER A 242 1.75 23.98 19.93
C SER A 242 3.26 24.20 20.03
N LYS A 243 3.64 25.25 20.76
CA LYS A 243 5.05 25.57 21.04
C LYS A 243 5.68 24.50 21.91
#